data_AF-A0A1B8DPK6-F1
#
_entry.id   AF-A0A1B8DPK6-F1
#
_cell.length_a   1.000
_cell.length_b   1.000
_cell.length_c   1.000
_cell.angle_alpha   90.00
_cell.angle_beta   90.00
_cell.angle_gamma   90.00
#
_symmetry.space_group_name_H-M   'P 1'
#
loop_
_entity.id
_entity.type
_entity.pdbx_description
1 polymer ?
#
loop_
_entity_poly.entity_id
_entity_poly.type
_entity_poly.pdbx_seq_one_letter_code
_entity_poly.pdbx_strand_id
1 'polypeptide(L)'
;MSQQYQYSKEVDPATLARSRSFTTLPVRIHKNDHHAQKASHQFSKEWKRFAKANKFDVNFSQSPMGHFASLVLPECLPERLAFAAKAFDFITAVDDATDLPDSLEEKSTPRPEIKTRRRTRVPQSDDWTSNPKYKKIKARFLLEGIESCGKGLMSMLGSVESFLESNAIYSRECKSLEDYLPLHIVNVGAT
;
A
#
# COMPACT_ATOMS: atom_id res chain seq x y z
N MET A 1 16.69 26.89 14.87
CA MET A 1 16.01 26.13 15.95
C MET A 1 15.62 24.79 15.37
N SER A 2 16.32 23.72 15.75
CA SER A 2 16.00 22.35 15.34
C SER A 2 14.60 22.01 15.86
N GLN A 3 13.63 21.82 14.96
CA GLN A 3 12.29 21.40 15.36
C GLN A 3 12.41 20.07 16.11
N GLN A 4 12.08 20.12 17.40
CA GLN A 4 12.03 18.97 18.27
C GLN A 4 10.82 18.11 17.87
N TYR A 5 11.02 16.79 17.73
CA TYR A 5 9.97 15.81 17.46
C TYR A 5 8.80 15.97 18.43
N GLN A 6 7.60 16.28 17.91
CA GLN A 6 6.42 16.61 18.72
C GLN A 6 5.48 15.43 18.85
N TYR A 7 5.30 14.66 17.78
CA TYR A 7 4.23 13.66 17.69
C TYR A 7 4.72 12.22 17.82
N SER A 8 6.03 11.99 17.84
CA SER A 8 6.62 10.65 18.01
C SER A 8 7.46 10.47 19.26
N LYS A 9 7.75 9.21 19.57
CA LYS A 9 8.76 8.77 20.53
C LYS A 9 9.73 7.82 19.85
N GLU A 10 10.95 7.72 20.37
CA GLU A 10 11.88 6.68 19.91
C GLU A 10 11.35 5.30 20.32
N VAL A 11 11.56 4.33 19.44
CA VAL A 11 11.29 2.93 19.75
C VAL A 11 12.39 2.43 20.68
N ASP A 12 11.99 1.69 21.71
CA ASP A 12 12.91 1.08 22.65
C ASP A 12 13.96 0.20 21.93
N PRO A 13 15.27 0.38 22.21
CA PRO A 13 16.33 -0.38 21.55
C PRO A 13 16.20 -1.90 21.70
N ALA A 14 15.71 -2.41 22.83
CA ALA A 14 15.49 -3.85 23.00
C ALA A 14 14.36 -4.36 22.09
N THR A 15 13.34 -3.53 21.86
CA THR A 15 12.27 -3.81 20.89
C THR A 15 12.77 -3.79 19.45
N LEU A 16 13.66 -2.84 19.11
CA LEU A 16 14.32 -2.80 17.79
C LEU A 16 15.23 -4.01 17.56
N ALA A 17 16.01 -4.41 18.56
CA ALA A 17 16.86 -5.60 18.46
C ALA A 17 16.03 -6.87 18.18
N ARG A 18 14.83 -6.98 18.78
CA ARG A 18 13.90 -8.09 18.52
C ARG A 18 13.28 -8.06 17.13
N SER A 19 13.13 -6.90 16.51
CA SER A 19 12.53 -6.79 15.17
C SER A 19 13.48 -7.20 14.04
N ARG A 20 14.75 -7.49 14.34
CA ARG A 20 15.82 -7.79 13.37
C ARG A 20 16.02 -6.69 12.33
N SER A 21 15.63 -5.45 12.66
CA SER A 21 15.90 -4.30 11.82
C SER A 21 17.41 -4.08 11.68
N PHE A 22 17.88 -3.84 10.45
CA PHE A 22 19.29 -3.62 10.13
C PHE A 22 19.69 -2.14 10.11
N THR A 23 18.79 -1.25 10.54
CA THR A 23 19.04 0.19 10.51
C THR A 23 19.95 0.66 11.65
N THR A 24 20.83 1.61 11.36
CA THR A 24 21.58 2.37 12.36
C THR A 24 20.94 3.73 12.68
N LEU A 25 19.85 4.08 11.99
CA LEU A 25 19.12 5.32 12.20
C LEU A 25 18.14 5.19 13.38
N PRO A 26 17.90 6.27 14.15
CA PRO A 26 16.88 6.27 15.19
C PRO A 26 15.51 5.93 14.61
N VAL A 27 14.88 4.88 15.12
CA VAL A 27 13.52 4.50 14.73
C VAL A 27 12.55 5.17 15.70
N ARG A 28 11.54 5.84 15.14
CA ARG A 28 10.50 6.54 15.90
C ARG A 28 9.14 5.99 15.54
N ILE A 29 8.24 6.01 16.51
CA ILE A 29 6.83 5.66 16.31
C ILE A 29 5.94 6.80 16.78
N HIS A 30 4.90 7.08 16.01
CA HIS A 30 3.91 8.08 16.36
C HIS A 30 3.23 7.75 17.72
N LYS A 31 3.09 8.74 18.62
CA LYS A 31 2.52 8.57 19.97
C LYS A 31 1.08 8.03 19.93
N ASN A 32 0.34 8.40 18.90
CA ASN A 32 -1.05 7.96 18.65
C ASN A 32 -1.18 6.73 17.74
N ASP A 33 -0.21 5.82 17.71
CA ASP A 33 -0.27 4.57 16.91
C ASP A 33 -1.57 3.77 17.10
N HIS A 34 -2.13 3.76 18.31
CA HIS A 34 -3.43 3.13 18.57
C HIS A 34 -4.59 3.68 17.70
N HIS A 35 -4.54 4.95 17.28
CA HIS A 35 -5.50 5.52 16.32
C HIS A 35 -5.28 4.96 14.92
N ALA A 36 -4.03 4.82 14.48
CA ALA A 36 -3.70 4.19 13.20
C ALA A 36 -4.18 2.73 13.18
N GLN A 37 -3.87 1.96 14.22
CA GLN A 37 -4.33 0.58 14.36
C GLN A 37 -5.85 0.49 14.35
N LYS A 38 -6.56 1.34 15.10
CA LYS A 38 -8.03 1.35 15.12
C LYS A 38 -8.62 1.64 13.73
N ALA A 39 -8.06 2.61 13.02
CA ALA A 39 -8.50 2.97 11.67
C ALA A 39 -8.23 1.83 10.68
N SER A 40 -7.07 1.18 10.77
CA SER A 40 -6.71 -0.01 9.98
C SER A 40 -7.67 -1.18 10.20
N HIS A 41 -8.01 -1.46 11.46
CA HIS A 41 -8.98 -2.50 11.81
C HIS A 41 -10.38 -2.20 11.25
N GLN A 42 -10.80 -0.94 11.26
CA GLN A 42 -12.07 -0.52 10.66
C GLN A 42 -12.05 -0.69 9.14
N PHE A 43 -10.99 -0.22 8.48
CA PHE A 43 -10.81 -0.36 7.04
C PHE A 43 -10.77 -1.82 6.60
N SER A 44 -10.00 -2.67 7.30
CA SER A 44 -9.95 -4.12 7.06
C SER A 44 -11.34 -4.76 7.08
N LYS A 45 -12.19 -4.39 8.04
CA LYS A 45 -13.57 -4.91 8.12
C LYS A 45 -14.42 -4.43 6.94
N GLU A 46 -14.27 -3.17 6.52
CA GLU A 46 -14.98 -2.62 5.37
C GLU A 46 -14.53 -3.26 4.06
N TRP A 47 -13.22 -3.43 3.89
CA TRP A 47 -12.63 -4.09 2.73
C TRP A 47 -13.06 -5.57 2.63
N LYS A 48 -13.02 -6.34 3.72
CA LYS A 48 -13.50 -7.75 3.74
C LYS A 48 -14.95 -7.89 3.29
N ARG A 49 -15.83 -6.98 3.73
CA ARG A 49 -17.25 -6.95 3.33
C ARG A 49 -17.40 -6.70 1.83
N PHE A 50 -16.47 -5.96 1.24
CA PHE A 50 -16.47 -5.65 -0.19
C PHE A 50 -15.85 -6.77 -1.03
N ALA A 51 -14.64 -7.22 -0.68
CA ALA A 51 -13.80 -8.09 -1.48
C ALA A 51 -14.21 -9.59 -1.46
N LYS A 52 -15.39 -9.91 -0.91
CA LYS A 52 -15.89 -11.29 -0.70
C LYS A 52 -14.83 -12.21 -0.07
N ALA A 53 -14.29 -11.77 1.08
CA ALA A 53 -13.58 -12.47 2.17
C ALA A 53 -12.51 -13.56 1.89
N ASN A 54 -12.54 -14.31 0.80
CA ASN A 54 -11.75 -15.54 0.64
C ASN A 54 -10.52 -15.38 -0.26
N LYS A 55 -10.34 -14.21 -0.91
CA LYS A 55 -9.22 -13.98 -1.83
C LYS A 55 -8.08 -13.13 -1.26
N PHE A 56 -8.31 -12.41 -0.16
CA PHE A 56 -7.35 -11.43 0.37
C PHE A 56 -7.13 -11.66 1.86
N ASP A 57 -5.93 -12.10 2.23
CA ASP A 57 -5.50 -12.12 3.63
C ASP A 57 -5.12 -10.70 4.06
N VAL A 58 -6.14 -9.91 4.36
CA VAL A 58 -5.95 -8.52 4.80
C VAL A 58 -5.55 -8.48 6.28
N ASN A 59 -4.29 -8.80 6.52
CA ASN A 59 -3.57 -8.42 7.72
C ASN A 59 -2.60 -7.29 7.40
N PHE A 60 -3.10 -6.06 7.36
CA PHE A 60 -2.29 -4.87 7.10
C PHE A 60 -1.41 -4.47 8.30
N SER A 61 -1.55 -5.12 9.47
CA SER A 61 -0.67 -4.91 10.62
C SER A 61 0.67 -5.61 10.43
N GLN A 62 1.52 -5.02 9.58
CA GLN A 62 2.74 -5.66 9.09
C GLN A 62 3.94 -5.58 10.04
N SER A 63 3.82 -4.94 11.22
CA SER A 63 4.95 -4.80 12.14
C SER A 63 4.59 -5.12 13.59
N PRO A 64 5.44 -5.89 14.31
CA PRO A 64 5.27 -6.12 15.74
C PRO A 64 5.47 -4.85 16.57
N MET A 65 5.94 -3.74 15.97
CA MET A 65 6.22 -2.48 16.65
C MET A 65 5.05 -1.49 16.58
N GLY A 66 4.12 -1.66 15.63
CA GLY A 66 3.00 -0.73 15.41
C GLY A 66 2.54 -0.72 13.95
N HIS A 67 1.64 0.19 13.62
CA HIS A 67 1.15 0.36 12.26
C HIS A 67 2.24 0.95 11.35
N PHE A 68 2.30 0.53 10.08
CA PHE A 68 3.30 1.01 9.12
C PHE A 68 3.28 2.54 8.98
N ALA A 69 2.11 3.14 8.85
CA ALA A 69 1.94 4.60 8.82
C ALA A 69 2.55 5.31 10.03
N SER A 70 2.47 4.73 11.23
CA SER A 70 3.02 5.33 12.45
C SER A 70 4.54 5.22 12.55
N LEU A 71 5.16 4.30 11.81
CA LEU A 71 6.61 4.13 11.72
C LEU A 71 7.22 4.97 10.58
N VAL A 72 6.54 5.07 9.44
CA VAL A 72 7.02 5.83 8.27
C VAL A 72 6.72 7.32 8.38
N LEU A 73 5.60 7.69 8.99
CA LEU A 73 5.19 9.08 9.21
C LEU A 73 5.12 9.41 10.71
N PRO A 74 6.23 9.29 11.47
CA PRO A 74 6.20 9.43 12.93
C PRO A 74 5.82 10.84 13.38
N GLU A 75 6.10 11.87 12.57
CA GLU A 75 5.73 13.26 12.81
C GLU A 75 4.50 13.72 12.00
N CYS A 76 3.67 12.78 11.53
CA CYS A 76 2.37 13.13 10.96
C CYS A 76 1.54 13.95 11.97
N LEU A 77 0.71 14.86 11.47
CA LEU A 77 -0.26 15.53 12.34
C LEU A 77 -1.21 14.49 12.94
N PRO A 78 -1.45 14.49 14.27
CA PRO A 78 -2.27 13.50 14.95
C PRO A 78 -3.64 13.24 14.32
N GLU A 79 -4.29 14.29 13.85
CA GLU A 79 -5.61 14.26 13.21
C GLU A 79 -5.59 13.62 11.82
N ARG A 80 -4.43 13.55 11.16
CA ARG A 80 -4.27 12.95 9.83
C ARG A 80 -3.81 11.50 9.87
N LEU A 81 -3.25 11.07 11.00
CA LEU A 81 -2.66 9.73 11.14
C LEU A 81 -3.66 8.60 10.83
N ALA A 82 -4.91 8.74 11.28
CA ALA A 82 -5.93 7.72 11.04
C ALA A 82 -6.22 7.55 9.54
N PHE A 83 -6.31 8.66 8.81
CA PHE A 83 -6.47 8.63 7.36
C PHE A 83 -5.23 8.06 6.67
N ALA A 84 -4.03 8.48 7.09
CA ALA A 84 -2.78 7.95 6.54
C ALA A 84 -2.67 6.43 6.71
N ALA A 85 -3.08 5.89 7.87
CA ALA A 85 -3.15 4.44 8.09
C ALA A 85 -4.06 3.74 7.09
N LYS A 86 -5.29 4.24 6.92
CA LYS A 86 -6.22 3.71 5.91
C LYS A 86 -5.67 3.85 4.47
N ALA A 87 -4.92 4.90 4.19
CA ALA A 87 -4.30 5.13 2.87
C ALA A 87 -3.26 4.06 2.53
N PHE A 88 -2.35 3.78 3.47
CA PHE A 88 -1.39 2.70 3.31
C PHE A 88 -2.09 1.35 3.15
N ASP A 89 -3.08 1.04 3.99
CA ASP A 89 -3.84 -0.19 3.88
C ASP A 89 -4.59 -0.32 2.55
N PHE A 90 -5.17 0.79 2.05
CA PHE A 90 -5.83 0.82 0.76
C PHE A 90 -4.84 0.54 -0.38
N ILE A 91 -3.66 1.17 -0.35
CA ILE A 91 -2.61 0.93 -1.34
C ILE A 91 -2.20 -0.55 -1.32
N THR A 92 -1.91 -1.13 -0.15
CA THR A 92 -1.59 -2.55 0.00
C THR A 92 -2.71 -3.45 -0.51
N ALA A 93 -3.97 -3.12 -0.22
CA ALA A 93 -5.11 -3.91 -0.66
C ALA A 93 -5.30 -3.89 -2.19
N VAL A 94 -5.01 -2.75 -2.82
CA VAL A 94 -5.05 -2.59 -4.28
C VAL A 94 -3.88 -3.34 -4.91
N ASP A 95 -2.68 -3.23 -4.33
CA ASP A 95 -1.46 -3.92 -4.76
C ASP A 95 -1.64 -5.44 -4.78
N ASP A 96 -2.13 -6.01 -3.66
CA ASP A 96 -2.49 -7.43 -3.56
C ASP A 96 -3.52 -7.82 -4.64
N ALA A 97 -4.51 -6.97 -4.93
CA ALA A 97 -5.53 -7.23 -5.95
C ALA A 97 -4.99 -7.16 -7.38
N THR A 98 -3.95 -6.37 -7.63
CA THR A 98 -3.26 -6.31 -8.93
C THR A 98 -2.26 -7.43 -9.15
N ASP A 99 -1.68 -7.98 -8.08
CA ASP A 99 -0.65 -9.03 -8.15
C ASP A 99 -1.19 -10.47 -8.11
N LEU A 100 -2.50 -10.66 -7.90
CA LEU A 100 -3.11 -11.99 -7.94
C LEU A 100 -2.96 -12.63 -9.34
N PRO A 101 -2.38 -13.84 -9.45
CA PRO A 101 -2.46 -14.60 -10.68
C PRO A 101 -3.93 -14.96 -10.97
N ASP A 102 -4.37 -14.76 -12.21
CA ASP A 102 -5.68 -15.19 -12.69
C ASP A 102 -5.84 -16.70 -12.47
N SER A 103 -6.50 -17.08 -11.39
CA SER A 103 -6.96 -18.42 -11.04
C SER A 103 -5.90 -19.51 -10.82
N LEU A 104 -6.08 -20.27 -9.74
CA LEU A 104 -5.43 -21.57 -9.51
C LEU A 104 -5.81 -22.65 -10.54
N GLU A 105 -6.61 -22.32 -11.57
CA GLU A 105 -7.03 -23.25 -12.63
C GLU A 105 -6.02 -23.38 -13.77
N GLU A 106 -5.08 -22.43 -13.93
CA GLU A 106 -4.07 -22.48 -15.01
C GLU A 106 -2.88 -23.43 -14.73
N LYS A 107 -2.95 -24.29 -13.71
CA LYS A 107 -1.88 -25.28 -13.42
C LYS A 107 -1.87 -26.53 -14.31
N SER A 108 -2.78 -26.67 -15.28
CA SER A 108 -3.01 -27.97 -15.94
C SER A 108 -2.81 -28.04 -17.46
N THR A 109 -2.35 -26.98 -18.15
CA THR A 109 -2.09 -27.09 -19.60
C THR A 109 -0.81 -26.37 -20.04
N PRO A 110 0.12 -27.03 -20.75
CA PRO A 110 1.25 -26.36 -21.36
C PRO A 110 0.75 -25.49 -22.51
N ARG A 111 1.01 -24.17 -22.46
CA ARG A 111 0.68 -23.24 -23.56
C ARG A 111 1.74 -23.31 -24.65
N PRO A 112 1.34 -23.35 -25.94
CA PRO A 112 2.28 -23.34 -27.06
C PRO A 112 2.90 -21.95 -27.22
N GLU A 113 4.18 -21.94 -27.57
CA GLU A 113 4.95 -20.73 -27.87
C GLU A 113 4.35 -20.00 -29.08
N ILE A 114 3.84 -18.78 -28.87
CA ILE A 114 3.49 -17.87 -29.96
C ILE A 114 4.26 -16.56 -29.78
N LYS A 115 5.17 -16.35 -30.73
CA LYS A 115 5.97 -15.14 -30.93
C LYS A 115 5.07 -13.95 -31.29
N THR A 116 5.49 -12.77 -30.85
CA THR A 116 5.10 -11.43 -31.34
C THR A 116 3.62 -11.04 -31.18
N ARG A 117 3.30 -10.49 -30.00
CA ARG A 117 2.53 -9.24 -29.86
C ARG A 117 2.74 -8.71 -28.44
N ARG A 118 3.18 -7.45 -28.31
CA ARG A 118 3.11 -6.69 -27.04
C ARG A 118 1.71 -6.87 -26.47
N ARG A 119 1.57 -7.72 -25.46
CA ARG A 119 0.35 -7.87 -24.67
C ARG A 119 0.68 -7.34 -23.29
N THR A 120 0.40 -6.06 -23.08
CA THR A 120 -0.15 -5.58 -21.81
C THR A 120 -1.34 -6.46 -21.48
N ARG A 121 -1.11 -7.49 -20.69
CA ARG A 121 -2.19 -8.21 -20.03
C ARG A 121 -1.94 -8.11 -18.53
N VAL A 122 -2.57 -7.08 -17.97
CA VAL A 122 -3.51 -7.27 -16.88
C VAL A 122 -4.34 -8.50 -17.27
N PRO A 123 -4.14 -9.64 -16.59
CA PRO A 123 -4.96 -10.79 -16.85
C PRO A 123 -6.37 -10.41 -16.33
N GLN A 124 -7.33 -10.65 -17.21
CA GLN A 124 -8.69 -10.11 -17.19
C GLN A 124 -9.53 -10.91 -16.19
N SER A 125 -9.11 -11.02 -14.92
CA SER A 125 -10.04 -11.40 -13.87
C SER A 125 -10.94 -10.19 -13.61
N ASP A 126 -12.21 -10.33 -13.98
CA ASP A 126 -13.35 -9.46 -13.65
C ASP A 126 -12.95 -8.04 -13.23
N ASP A 127 -13.01 -7.07 -14.16
CA ASP A 127 -12.66 -5.66 -13.93
C ASP A 127 -13.23 -5.12 -12.60
N TRP A 128 -12.48 -5.37 -11.53
CA TRP A 128 -12.92 -5.13 -10.17
C TRP A 128 -12.86 -3.63 -9.90
N THR A 129 -12.09 -2.90 -10.70
CA THR A 129 -12.07 -1.45 -10.75
C THR A 129 -13.37 -0.88 -11.31
N SER A 130 -14.06 -1.61 -12.20
CA SER A 130 -15.40 -1.29 -12.67
C SER A 130 -16.52 -1.66 -11.70
N ASN A 131 -16.22 -2.41 -10.63
CA ASN A 131 -17.20 -2.78 -9.62
C ASN A 131 -17.79 -1.52 -8.94
N PRO A 132 -19.12 -1.32 -8.97
CA PRO A 132 -19.75 -0.12 -8.39
C PRO A 132 -19.48 0.00 -6.87
N LYS A 133 -19.26 -1.12 -6.17
CA LYS A 133 -18.90 -1.10 -4.75
C LYS A 133 -17.46 -0.62 -4.53
N TYR A 134 -16.53 -0.98 -5.43
CA TYR A 134 -15.16 -0.47 -5.38
C TYR A 134 -15.14 1.04 -5.65
N LYS A 135 -15.81 1.49 -6.72
CA LYS A 135 -15.94 2.92 -7.05
C LYS A 135 -16.51 3.72 -5.88
N LYS A 136 -17.50 3.16 -5.16
CA LYS A 136 -18.07 3.77 -3.95
C LYS A 136 -17.06 3.87 -2.80
N ILE A 137 -16.25 2.83 -2.56
CA ILE A 137 -15.20 2.86 -1.53
C ILE A 137 -14.12 3.87 -1.91
N LYS A 138 -13.61 3.83 -3.14
CA LYS A 138 -12.63 4.79 -3.66
C LYS A 138 -13.13 6.24 -3.50
N ALA A 139 -14.39 6.51 -3.87
CA ALA A 139 -14.99 7.83 -3.71
C ALA A 139 -15.12 8.27 -2.24
N ARG A 140 -15.57 7.37 -1.35
CA ARG A 140 -15.65 7.66 0.09
C ARG A 140 -14.28 7.93 0.70
N PHE A 141 -13.30 7.12 0.35
CA PHE A 141 -11.93 7.25 0.79
C PHE A 141 -11.33 8.59 0.34
N LEU A 142 -11.57 8.98 -0.91
CA LEU A 142 -11.19 10.29 -1.44
C LEU A 142 -11.84 11.44 -0.67
N LEU A 143 -13.15 11.36 -0.39
CA LEU A 143 -13.87 12.38 0.38
C LEU A 143 -13.31 12.51 1.81
N GLU A 144 -13.13 11.39 2.52
CA GLU A 144 -12.52 11.36 3.85
C GLU A 144 -11.12 12.00 3.84
N GLY A 145 -10.36 11.74 2.79
CA GLY A 145 -9.04 12.33 2.61
C GLY A 145 -9.07 13.84 2.38
N ILE A 146 -10.02 14.35 1.58
CA ILE A 146 -10.19 15.79 1.36
C ILE A 146 -10.56 16.47 2.68
N GLU A 147 -11.44 15.85 3.47
CA GLU A 147 -11.83 16.35 4.80
C GLU A 147 -10.65 16.37 5.77
N SER A 148 -9.83 15.31 5.79
CA SER A 148 -8.73 15.15 6.75
C SER A 148 -7.45 15.91 6.38
N CYS A 149 -7.13 15.97 5.08
CA CYS A 149 -5.84 16.46 4.58
C CYS A 149 -5.97 17.73 3.72
N GLY A 150 -7.19 18.16 3.40
CA GLY A 150 -7.47 19.34 2.60
C GLY A 150 -7.00 19.22 1.14
N LYS A 151 -6.76 20.36 0.50
CA LYS A 151 -6.34 20.43 -0.91
C LYS A 151 -4.99 19.75 -1.20
N GLY A 152 -4.15 19.56 -0.18
CA GLY A 152 -2.86 18.85 -0.31
C GLY A 152 -3.02 17.37 -0.72
N LEU A 153 -4.18 16.76 -0.48
CA LEU A 153 -4.46 15.42 -1.01
C LEU A 153 -4.58 15.43 -2.53
N MET A 154 -5.15 16.48 -3.12
CA MET A 154 -5.35 16.54 -4.57
C MET A 154 -4.02 16.56 -5.33
N SER A 155 -2.96 17.16 -4.74
CA SER A 155 -1.61 17.07 -5.29
C SER A 155 -1.02 15.65 -5.19
N MET A 156 -1.44 14.84 -4.22
CA MET A 156 -0.99 13.45 -4.10
C MET A 156 -1.72 12.50 -5.07
N LEU A 157 -2.93 12.83 -5.52
CA LEU A 157 -3.71 11.95 -6.41
C LEU A 157 -3.02 11.72 -7.76
N GLY A 158 -2.37 12.74 -8.32
CA GLY A 158 -1.60 12.57 -9.56
C GLY A 158 -0.43 11.59 -9.39
N SER A 159 0.23 11.61 -8.24
CA SER A 159 1.28 10.64 -7.90
C SER A 159 0.71 9.23 -7.69
N VAL A 160 -0.49 9.10 -7.09
CA VAL A 160 -1.16 7.81 -6.92
C VAL A 160 -1.59 7.20 -8.25
N GLU A 161 -2.09 8.01 -9.19
CA GLU A 161 -2.41 7.53 -10.54
C GLU A 161 -1.15 7.05 -11.27
N SER A 162 -0.06 7.84 -11.20
CA SER A 162 1.23 7.46 -11.78
C SER A 162 1.80 6.16 -11.17
N PHE A 163 1.63 5.98 -9.86
CA PHE A 163 2.01 4.75 -9.14
C PHE A 163 1.17 3.54 -9.58
N LEU A 164 -0.14 3.70 -9.73
CA LEU A 164 -1.00 2.60 -10.19
C LEU A 164 -0.69 2.22 -11.65
N GLU A 165 -0.32 3.18 -12.48
CA GLU A 165 0.13 2.93 -13.86
C GLU A 165 1.49 2.22 -13.90
N SER A 166 2.45 2.59 -13.04
CA SER A 166 3.76 1.93 -12.98
C SER A 166 3.67 0.51 -12.45
N ASN A 167 2.80 0.23 -11.48
CA ASN A 167 2.56 -1.14 -10.99
C ASN A 167 1.99 -2.07 -12.06
N ALA A 168 1.43 -1.55 -13.15
CA ALA A 168 1.05 -2.36 -14.31
C ALA A 168 2.25 -2.83 -15.17
N ILE A 169 3.46 -2.30 -14.94
CA ILE A 169 4.68 -2.61 -15.68
C ILE A 169 5.43 -3.76 -14.99
N TYR A 170 5.51 -4.89 -15.68
CA TYR A 170 6.06 -6.14 -15.14
C TYR A 170 7.59 -6.21 -15.23
N SER A 171 8.24 -6.65 -14.15
CA SER A 171 9.71 -6.84 -14.07
C SER A 171 10.24 -8.06 -14.82
N ARG A 172 9.38 -8.84 -15.47
CA ARG A 172 9.76 -10.08 -16.19
C ARG A 172 10.73 -9.83 -17.35
N GLU A 173 10.85 -8.59 -17.82
CA GLU A 173 11.77 -8.20 -18.88
C GLU A 173 13.12 -7.68 -18.36
N CYS A 174 13.24 -7.43 -17.05
CA CYS A 174 14.50 -7.01 -16.43
C CYS A 174 15.50 -8.17 -16.42
N LYS A 175 16.68 -7.97 -17.01
CA LYS A 175 17.73 -9.01 -17.12
C LYS A 175 18.85 -8.82 -16.10
N SER A 176 18.86 -7.68 -15.42
CA SER A 176 19.85 -7.29 -14.42
C SER A 176 19.17 -6.51 -13.29
N LEU A 177 19.91 -6.31 -12.19
CA LEU A 177 19.45 -5.47 -11.08
C LEU A 177 19.40 -4.00 -11.51
N GLU A 178 20.33 -3.58 -12.34
CA GLU A 178 20.44 -2.23 -12.89
C GLU A 178 19.24 -1.87 -13.77
N ASP A 179 18.70 -2.84 -14.51
CA ASP A 179 17.48 -2.65 -15.30
C ASP A 179 16.22 -2.65 -14.42
N TYR A 180 16.26 -3.36 -13.29
CA TYR A 180 15.12 -3.54 -12.38
C TYR A 180 14.93 -2.33 -11.44
N LEU A 181 16.02 -1.80 -10.88
CA LEU A 181 15.95 -0.77 -9.84
C LEU A 181 15.19 0.49 -10.28
N PRO A 182 15.42 1.09 -11.46
CA PRO A 182 14.67 2.26 -11.92
C PRO A 182 13.17 1.99 -12.04
N LEU A 183 12.80 0.81 -12.54
CA LEU A 183 11.41 0.38 -12.61
C LEU A 183 10.81 0.23 -11.21
N HIS A 184 11.53 -0.46 -10.32
CA HIS A 184 11.03 -0.77 -8.99
C HIS A 184 10.92 0.46 -8.08
N ILE A 185 11.78 1.46 -8.23
CA ILE A 185 11.69 2.75 -7.52
C ILE A 185 10.32 3.41 -7.80
N VAL A 186 9.89 3.41 -9.06
CA VAL A 186 8.57 3.96 -9.42
C VAL A 186 7.44 3.05 -8.98
N ASN A 187 7.60 1.72 -9.08
CA ASN A 187 6.59 0.75 -8.64
C ASN A 187 6.39 0.74 -7.11
N VAL A 188 7.40 1.11 -6.31
CA VAL A 188 7.22 1.24 -4.84
C VAL A 188 6.68 2.62 -4.44
N GLY A 189 6.41 3.50 -5.42
CA GLY A 189 5.86 4.84 -5.19
C GLY A 189 6.87 5.85 -4.68
N ALA A 190 8.17 5.58 -4.87
CA ALA A 190 9.22 6.57 -4.63
C ALA A 190 9.42 7.39 -5.91
N THR A 191 8.89 8.62 -5.93
CA THR A 191 9.07 9.59 -7.03
C THR A 191 9.88 10.80 -6.57
#